data_AF-C5BST2-F1
#
_entry.id   AF-C5BST2-F1
#
_cell.length_a   1.000
_cell.length_b   1.000
_cell.length_c   1.000
_cell.angle_alpha   90.00
_cell.angle_beta   90.00
_cell.angle_gamma   90.00
#
_symmetry.space_group_name_H-M   'P 1'
#
loop_
_entity.id
_entity.type
_entity.pdbx_description
1 polymer ?
#
loop_
_entity_poly.entity_id
_entity_poly.type
_entity_poly.pdbx_seq_one_letter_code
_entity_poly.pdbx_strand_id
1 'polypeptide(L)'
;MFERTTIKLLCVFILINALVWLPYLLLRDNLPVYMSAPYAVLGFIQTMPVYLLNSIGFPGLLLNNGQCGWGWCSPSTFGYCALLVFWLIVLWLIARLVSLLASAPKKHGARRERD
;
A
#
# COMPACT_ATOMS: atom_id res chain seq x y z
N MET A 1 -8.60 6.90 -20.82
CA MET A 1 -7.72 8.08 -20.74
C MET A 1 -7.41 8.28 -19.27
N PHE A 2 -6.18 7.99 -18.83
CA PHE A 2 -5.78 8.21 -17.43
C PHE A 2 -5.85 9.71 -17.16
N GLU A 3 -6.81 10.15 -16.34
CA GLU A 3 -6.87 11.54 -15.93
C GLU A 3 -5.55 11.91 -15.25
N ARG A 4 -4.98 13.07 -15.60
CA ARG A 4 -3.81 13.64 -14.91
C ARG A 4 -3.97 13.61 -13.39
N THR A 5 -5.20 13.66 -12.91
CA THR A 5 -5.60 13.57 -11.51
C THR A 5 -5.19 12.24 -10.85
N THR A 6 -5.34 11.09 -11.55
CA THR A 6 -4.98 9.77 -11.00
C THR A 6 -3.47 9.64 -10.79
N ILE A 7 -2.67 10.13 -11.73
CA ILE A 7 -1.20 10.12 -11.63
C ILE A 7 -0.73 11.02 -10.48
N LYS A 8 -1.31 12.23 -10.35
CA LYS A 8 -0.98 13.14 -9.24
C LYS A 8 -1.29 12.54 -7.88
N LEU A 9 -2.48 11.93 -7.72
CA LEU A 9 -2.86 11.27 -6.47
C LEU A 9 -1.92 10.11 -6.14
N LEU A 10 -1.57 9.29 -7.14
CA LEU A 10 -0.66 8.17 -6.97
C LEU A 10 0.75 8.65 -6.58
N CYS A 11 1.29 9.69 -7.20
CA CYS A 11 2.58 10.28 -6.82
C CYS A 11 2.58 10.88 -5.41
N VAL A 12 1.53 11.63 -5.02
CA VAL A 12 1.41 12.18 -3.66
C VAL A 12 1.34 11.05 -2.64
N PHE A 13 0.62 9.97 -2.94
CA PHE A 13 0.51 8.83 -2.04
C PHE A 13 1.83 8.07 -1.89
N ILE A 14 2.58 7.86 -2.99
CA ILE A 14 3.94 7.32 -2.94
C ILE A 14 4.83 8.21 -2.08
N LEU A 15 4.76 9.52 -2.26
CA LEU A 15 5.52 10.50 -1.47
C LEU A 15 5.19 10.39 0.02
N ILE A 16 3.91 10.34 0.39
CA ILE A 16 3.47 10.19 1.78
C ILE A 16 3.98 8.86 2.35
N ASN A 17 3.85 7.76 1.59
CA ASN A 17 4.33 6.46 2.05
C ASN A 17 5.85 6.48 2.28
N ALA A 18 6.60 7.03 1.33
CA ALA A 18 8.03 7.20 1.47
C ALA A 18 8.36 8.06 2.70
N LEU A 19 7.65 9.17 2.90
CA LEU A 19 7.87 10.10 4.01
C LEU A 19 7.54 9.48 5.38
N VAL A 20 6.54 8.59 5.45
CA VAL A 20 6.16 7.86 6.68
C VAL A 20 7.21 6.80 7.03
N TRP A 21 7.78 6.13 6.04
CA TRP A 21 8.82 5.11 6.24
C TRP A 21 10.23 5.71 6.40
N LEU A 22 10.45 6.94 5.94
CA LEU A 22 11.73 7.64 6.03
C LEU A 22 12.25 7.80 7.47
N PRO A 23 11.46 8.27 8.46
CA PRO A 23 11.90 8.31 9.85
C PRO A 23 12.10 6.90 10.44
N TYR A 24 11.33 5.90 10.02
CA TYR A 24 11.58 4.51 10.43
C TYR A 24 12.95 3.99 9.92
N LEU A 25 13.34 4.34 8.69
CA LEU A 25 14.62 3.96 8.11
C LEU A 25 15.80 4.73 8.72
N LEU A 26 15.64 6.02 9.02
CA LEU A 26 16.71 6.87 9.54
C LEU A 26 16.89 6.79 11.06
N LEU A 27 15.80 6.56 11.82
CA LEU A 27 15.82 6.52 13.28
C LEU A 27 15.60 5.10 13.84
N ARG A 28 15.78 4.06 13.02
CA ARG A 28 15.52 2.65 13.40
C ARG A 28 16.16 2.26 14.74
N ASP A 29 17.41 2.69 14.97
CA ASP A 29 18.19 2.33 16.16
C ASP A 29 17.92 3.24 17.37
N ASN A 30 17.25 4.38 17.17
CA ASN A 30 16.98 5.40 18.20
C ASN A 30 15.47 5.64 18.42
N LEU A 31 14.62 4.78 17.88
CA LEU A 31 13.17 4.94 17.99
C LEU A 31 12.72 4.59 19.41
N PRO A 32 11.99 5.47 20.10
CA PRO A 32 11.52 5.18 21.44
C PRO A 32 10.52 4.01 21.45
N VAL A 33 10.58 3.18 22.49
CA VAL A 33 9.87 1.89 22.62
C VAL A 33 8.34 2.01 22.45
N TYR A 34 7.76 3.16 22.76
CA TYR A 34 6.33 3.41 22.55
C TYR A 34 5.94 3.57 21.07
N MET A 35 6.88 3.96 20.19
CA MET A 35 6.67 4.04 18.75
C MET A 35 7.04 2.75 18.03
N SER A 36 7.93 1.92 18.57
CA SER A 36 8.31 0.66 17.90
C SER A 36 7.15 -0.33 17.76
N ALA A 37 6.21 -0.36 18.71
CA ALA A 37 5.03 -1.22 18.65
C ALA A 37 4.08 -0.91 17.47
N PRO A 38 3.59 0.34 17.27
CA PRO A 38 2.75 0.64 16.12
C PRO A 38 3.48 0.48 14.78
N TYR A 39 4.78 0.81 14.71
CA TYR A 39 5.56 0.58 13.48
C TYR A 39 5.75 -0.91 13.18
N ALA A 40 5.88 -1.77 14.20
CA ALA A 40 5.94 -3.21 14.01
C ALA A 40 4.61 -3.74 13.43
N VAL A 41 3.47 -3.29 13.96
CA VAL A 41 2.13 -3.67 13.45
C VAL A 41 1.92 -3.16 12.02
N LEU A 42 2.29 -1.90 11.73
CA LEU A 42 2.20 -1.34 10.39
C LEU A 42 3.07 -2.11 9.40
N GLY A 43 4.33 -2.42 9.76
CA GLY A 43 5.21 -3.22 8.92
C GLY A 43 4.68 -4.63 8.67
N PHE A 44 4.03 -5.22 9.66
CA PHE A 44 3.40 -6.53 9.55
C PHE A 44 2.24 -6.55 8.55
N ILE A 45 1.31 -5.60 8.68
CA ILE A 45 0.19 -5.43 7.74
C ILE A 45 0.72 -5.17 6.33
N GLN A 46 1.76 -4.32 6.22
CA GLN A 46 2.33 -3.95 4.93
C GLN A 46 2.99 -5.15 4.23
N THR A 47 3.65 -6.04 4.98
CA THR A 47 4.43 -7.17 4.46
C THR A 47 3.63 -8.45 4.24
N MET A 48 2.43 -8.57 4.81
CA MET A 48 1.52 -9.71 4.61
C MET A 48 1.32 -10.15 3.14
N PRO A 49 1.16 -9.25 2.15
CA PRO A 49 1.02 -9.65 0.75
C PRO A 49 2.22 -10.43 0.20
N VAL A 50 3.43 -10.15 0.68
CA VAL A 50 4.67 -10.84 0.26
C VAL A 50 4.71 -12.26 0.81
N TYR A 51 4.24 -12.47 2.04
CA TYR A 51 4.08 -13.82 2.60
C TYR A 51 3.05 -14.62 1.81
N LEU A 52 1.94 -13.99 1.39
CA LEU A 52 0.93 -14.63 0.55
C LEU A 52 1.51 -15.00 -0.83
N LEU A 53 2.24 -14.10 -1.47
CA LEU A 53 2.89 -14.36 -2.77
C LEU A 53 3.98 -15.46 -2.67
N ASN A 54 4.72 -15.51 -1.56
CA ASN A 54 5.67 -16.59 -1.30
C ASN A 54 4.97 -17.93 -1.08
N SER A 55 3.79 -17.94 -0.43
CA SER A 55 2.97 -19.16 -0.27
C SER A 55 2.40 -19.69 -1.58
N ILE A 56 2.20 -18.81 -2.57
CA ILE A 56 1.78 -19.17 -3.95
C ILE A 56 2.95 -19.76 -4.75
N GLY A 57 4.17 -19.72 -4.21
CA GLY A 57 5.35 -20.38 -4.79
C GLY A 57 6.27 -19.46 -5.59
N PHE A 58 6.24 -18.14 -5.38
CA PHE A 58 7.27 -17.25 -5.92
C PHE A 58 8.53 -17.27 -5.04
N PRO A 59 9.62 -17.94 -5.45
CA PRO A 59 10.84 -18.02 -4.66
C PRO A 59 11.57 -16.67 -4.64
N GLY A 60 12.25 -16.38 -3.53
CA GLY A 60 13.11 -15.20 -3.42
C GLY A 60 12.40 -13.90 -3.03
N LEU A 61 11.11 -13.94 -2.66
CA LEU A 61 10.39 -12.78 -2.10
C LEU A 61 10.76 -12.51 -0.64
N LEU A 62 11.12 -13.54 0.12
CA LEU A 62 11.60 -13.42 1.49
C LEU A 62 13.06 -13.86 1.58
N LEU A 63 13.81 -13.25 2.50
CA LEU A 63 15.12 -13.76 2.88
C LEU A 63 15.00 -15.25 3.29
N ASN A 64 15.96 -16.07 2.89
CA ASN A 64 15.99 -17.51 3.16
C ASN A 64 14.68 -18.25 2.80
N ASN A 65 13.92 -17.74 1.83
CA ASN A 65 12.66 -18.33 1.36
C ASN A 65 11.61 -18.54 2.49
N GLY A 66 11.65 -17.71 3.54
CA GLY A 66 10.76 -17.83 4.68
C GLY A 66 11.29 -18.72 5.81
N GLN A 67 12.48 -19.33 5.68
CA GLN A 67 13.13 -20.11 6.73
C GLN A 67 13.87 -19.23 7.75
N CYS A 68 13.16 -18.28 8.35
CA CYS A 68 13.65 -17.56 9.53
C CYS A 68 13.07 -18.22 10.77
N GLY A 69 13.84 -18.28 11.86
CA GLY A 69 13.52 -19.12 13.02
C GLY A 69 12.08 -19.00 13.55
N TRP A 70 11.55 -17.78 13.65
CA TRP A 70 10.18 -17.52 14.13
C TRP A 70 9.11 -17.51 13.04
N GLY A 71 9.43 -17.91 11.80
CA GLY A 71 8.55 -17.80 10.64
C GLY A 71 8.42 -16.37 10.08
N TRP A 72 9.04 -15.38 10.74
CA TRP A 72 9.09 -13.99 10.31
C TRP A 72 10.42 -13.69 9.62
N CYS A 73 10.40 -13.60 8.29
CA CYS A 73 11.54 -13.14 7.50
C CYS A 73 11.33 -11.70 7.02
N SER A 74 12.43 -10.95 7.00
CA SER A 74 12.43 -9.69 6.26
C SER A 74 12.20 -9.97 4.77
N PRO A 75 11.39 -9.16 4.06
CA PRO A 75 11.32 -9.21 2.61
C PRO A 75 12.71 -9.03 2.00
N SER A 76 12.97 -9.71 0.88
CA SER A 76 14.16 -9.45 0.07
C SER A 76 13.98 -8.15 -0.72
N THR A 77 15.04 -7.65 -1.36
CA THR A 77 14.94 -6.50 -2.28
C THR A 77 13.88 -6.73 -3.36
N PHE A 78 13.80 -7.96 -3.89
CA PHE A 78 12.77 -8.34 -4.86
C PHE A 78 11.37 -8.40 -4.23
N GLY A 79 11.26 -8.87 -2.98
CA GLY A 79 10.03 -8.82 -2.19
C GLY A 79 9.51 -7.40 -1.98
N TYR A 80 10.39 -6.44 -1.68
CA TYR A 80 10.02 -5.02 -1.58
C TYR A 80 9.54 -4.45 -2.92
N CYS A 81 10.17 -4.81 -4.04
CA CYS A 81 9.69 -4.41 -5.37
C CYS A 81 8.29 -4.98 -5.66
N ALA A 82 8.06 -6.27 -5.40
CA ALA A 82 6.76 -6.91 -5.58
C ALA A 82 5.69 -6.28 -4.68
N LEU A 83 6.04 -5.95 -3.43
CA LEU A 83 5.18 -5.27 -2.47
C LEU A 83 4.79 -3.88 -2.94
N LEU A 84 5.73 -3.09 -3.45
CA LEU A 84 5.44 -1.79 -4.05
C LEU A 84 4.47 -1.92 -5.22
N VAL A 85 4.71 -2.84 -6.15
CA VAL A 85 3.81 -3.08 -7.29
C VAL A 85 2.42 -3.50 -6.82
N PHE A 86 2.33 -4.43 -5.86
CA PHE A 86 1.05 -4.88 -5.29
C PHE A 86 0.27 -3.69 -4.70
N TRP A 87 0.91 -2.88 -3.86
CA TRP A 87 0.26 -1.72 -3.25
C TRP A 87 -0.10 -0.64 -4.28
N LEU A 88 0.69 -0.46 -5.34
CA LEU A 88 0.35 0.44 -6.44
C LEU A 88 -0.91 -0.01 -7.18
N ILE A 89 -1.06 -1.32 -7.42
CA ILE A 89 -2.27 -1.89 -8.04
C ILE A 89 -3.48 -1.69 -7.13
N VAL A 90 -3.35 -1.97 -5.83
CA VAL A 90 -4.42 -1.76 -4.84
C VAL A 90 -4.85 -0.29 -4.80
N LEU A 91 -3.91 0.65 -4.75
CA LEU A 91 -4.19 2.08 -4.75
C LEU A 91 -4.84 2.53 -6.06
N TRP A 92 -4.38 2.00 -7.18
CA TRP A 92 -4.98 2.27 -8.48
C TRP A 92 -6.44 1.81 -8.55
N LEU A 93 -6.73 0.61 -8.04
CA LEU A 93 -8.09 0.08 -7.91
C LEU A 93 -8.97 0.96 -7.01
N ILE A 94 -8.45 1.41 -5.86
CA ILE A 94 -9.17 2.32 -4.97
C ILE A 94 -9.47 3.65 -5.67
N ALA A 95 -8.49 4.24 -6.34
CA ALA A 95 -8.68 5.50 -7.08
C ALA A 95 -9.72 5.34 -8.21
N ARG A 96 -9.72 4.19 -8.90
CA ARG A 96 -10.75 3.83 -9.89
C ARG A 96 -12.13 3.73 -9.25
N LEU A 97 -12.24 3.07 -8.10
CA LEU A 97 -13.50 2.93 -7.34
C LEU A 97 -14.05 4.28 -6.92
N VAL A 98 -13.20 5.16 -6.38
CA VAL A 98 -13.60 6.52 -5.99
C VAL A 98 -14.02 7.34 -7.21
N SER A 99 -13.29 7.26 -8.33
CA SER A 99 -13.68 7.92 -9.58
C SER A 99 -15.02 7.39 -10.13
N LEU A 100 -15.27 6.08 -10.05
CA LEU A 100 -16.54 5.48 -10.43
C LEU A 100 -17.70 5.95 -9.53
N LEU A 101 -17.47 6.02 -8.21
CA LEU A 101 -18.45 6.55 -7.24
C LEU A 101 -18.70 8.05 -7.44
N ALA A 102 -17.67 8.82 -7.77
CA ALA A 102 -17.77 10.26 -8.03
C ALA A 102 -18.43 10.57 -9.38
N SER A 103 -18.24 9.70 -10.38
CA SER A 103 -18.86 9.80 -11.71
C SER A 103 -20.27 9.23 -11.74
N ALA A 104 -20.70 8.54 -10.67
CA ALA A 104 -22.07 8.08 -10.55
C ALA A 104 -22.99 9.32 -10.62
N PRO A 105 -23.89 9.41 -11.61
CA PRO A 105 -24.73 10.58 -11.76
C PRO A 105 -25.55 10.75 -10.48
N LYS A 106 -25.41 11.92 -9.84
CA LYS A 106 -26.32 12.39 -8.78
C LYS A 106 -27.74 12.29 -9.33
N LYS A 107 -28.42 11.19 -9.06
CA LYS A 107 -29.85 11.03 -9.33
C LYS A 107 -30.63 11.74 -8.20
N HIS A 108 -30.43 13.05 -8.06
CA HIS A 108 -31.19 13.92 -7.18
C HIS A 108 -31.46 15.22 -7.92
N GLY A 109 -32.66 15.32 -8.51
CA GLY A 109 -33.19 16.56 -9.05
C GLY A 109 -33.65 16.49 -10.50
N ALA A 110 -34.77 15.82 -10.77
CA ALA A 110 -35.56 16.08 -11.97
C ALA A 110 -37.06 15.95 -11.65
N ARG A 111 -37.53 16.78 -10.72
CA ARG A 111 -38.95 17.12 -10.57
C ARG A 111 -39.06 18.56 -10.06
N ARG A 112 -38.77 19.51 -10.94
CA ARG A 112 -39.25 20.89 -10.81
C ARG A 112 -39.66 21.39 -12.18
N GLU A 113 -40.90 21.86 -12.20
CA GLU A 113 -41.42 22.93 -13.06
C GLU A 113 -41.53 22.61 -14.56
N ARG A 114 -42.69 22.08 -14.92
CA ARG A 114 -43.37 22.43 -16.17
C ARG A 114 -44.76 22.95 -15.77
N ASP A 115 -44.75 24.16 -15.23
CA ASP A 115 -45.90 25.06 -15.26
C ASP A 115 -45.97 25.70 -16.65
#